data_AF-A0A484AZQ6-F1
#
_entry.id   AF-A0A484AZQ6-F1
#
_cell.length_a   1.000
_cell.length_b   1.000
_cell.length_c   1.000
_cell.angle_alpha   90.00
_cell.angle_beta   90.00
_cell.angle_gamma   90.00
#
_symmetry.space_group_name_H-M   'P 1'
#
loop_
_entity.id
_entity.type
_entity.pdbx_description
1 polymer ?
#
loop_
_entity_poly.entity_id
_entity_poly.type
_entity_poly.pdbx_seq_one_letter_code
_entity_poly.pdbx_strand_id
1 'polypeptide(L)' 'MLSPLVMCGPQGLEFLVPVTLNIPHCAGRTASLGLALKATDSEKNLHTEWDNIDLPSNAAAHTVSVKVDHF' A
#
# COMPACT_ATOMS: atom_id res chain seq x y z
N MET A 1 4.44 -11.89 -2.12
CA MET A 1 4.51 -10.49 -1.66
C MET A 1 5.70 -9.83 -2.35
N LEU A 2 5.54 -8.60 -2.85
CA LEU A 2 6.58 -7.89 -3.62
C LEU A 2 7.20 -6.71 -2.87
N SER A 3 6.65 -6.35 -1.71
CA SER A 3 7.06 -5.28 -0.81
C SER A 3 7.12 -5.79 0.64
N PRO A 4 7.82 -5.10 1.56
CA PRO A 4 7.67 -5.34 2.99
C PRO A 4 6.24 -5.02 3.45
N LEU A 5 5.84 -5.60 4.59
CA LEU A 5 4.66 -5.14 5.33
C LEU A 5 4.98 -3.81 5.98
N VAL A 6 4.14 -2.80 5.72
CA VAL A 6 4.25 -1.47 6.34
C VAL A 6 3.07 -1.32 7.28
N MET A 7 3.36 -1.01 8.55
CA MET A 7 2.35 -0.63 9.54
C MET A 7 2.60 0.82 9.89
N CYS A 8 1.59 1.66 9.70
CA CYS A 8 1.63 3.07 10.07
C CYS A 8 0.80 3.28 11.35
N GLY A 9 1.10 4.33 12.10
CA GLY A 9 0.36 4.66 13.31
C GLY A 9 0.73 6.04 13.85
N PRO A 10 0.01 6.56 14.86
CA PRO A 10 -1.11 5.95 15.58
C PRO A 10 -2.37 5.79 14.71
N GLN A 11 -3.13 4.72 14.95
CA GLN A 11 -4.39 4.43 14.25
C GLN A 11 -5.50 5.40 14.72
N GLY A 12 -6.52 5.61 13.88
CA GLY A 12 -7.69 6.43 14.20
C GLY A 12 -7.46 7.95 14.14
N LEU A 13 -6.35 8.39 13.53
CA LEU A 13 -6.08 9.79 13.22
C LEU A 13 -6.29 10.05 11.73
N GLU A 14 -7.15 11.02 11.43
CA GLU A 14 -7.32 11.54 10.07
C GLU A 14 -6.39 12.73 9.85
N PHE A 15 -5.74 12.75 8.69
CA PHE A 15 -4.93 13.87 8.24
C PHE A 15 -5.81 14.96 7.64
N LEU A 16 -5.55 16.21 8.02
CA LEU A 16 -6.17 17.38 7.36
C LEU A 16 -5.76 17.50 5.88
N VAL A 17 -4.59 16.96 5.53
CA VAL A 17 -4.06 16.90 4.17
C VAL A 17 -3.52 15.50 3.93
N PRO A 18 -3.97 14.77 2.89
CA PRO A 18 -3.50 13.41 2.61
C PRO A 18 -1.99 13.35 2.45
N VAL A 19 -1.38 12.32 3.03
CA VAL A 19 0.06 12.07 2.95
C VAL A 19 0.36 11.05 1.87
N THR A 20 1.56 11.13 1.27
CA THR A 20 2.01 10.14 0.28
C THR A 20 2.90 9.12 0.95
N LEU A 21 2.45 7.86 0.97
CA LEU A 21 3.24 6.72 1.41
C LEU A 21 3.97 6.11 0.21
N ASN A 22 5.29 6.01 0.31
CA ASN A 22 6.14 5.40 -0.71
C ASN A 22 6.58 4.02 -0.23
N ILE A 23 6.13 2.97 -0.90
CA ILE A 23 6.43 1.58 -0.52
C ILE A 23 7.37 0.97 -1.58
N PRO A 24 8.58 0.52 -1.19
CA PRO A 24 9.49 -0.13 -2.13
C PRO A 24 8.96 -1.52 -2.53
N HIS A 25 9.16 -1.91 -3.79
CA HIS A 25 8.83 -3.25 -4.26
C HIS A 25 9.81 -3.79 -5.31
N CYS A 26 9.78 -5.12 -5.50
CA CYS A 26 10.62 -5.84 -6.45
C CYS A 26 9.93 -6.18 -7.79
N ALA A 27 8.69 -5.73 -8.01
CA ALA A 27 7.90 -6.02 -9.23
C ALA A 27 8.56 -5.57 -10.55
N GLY A 28 9.45 -4.58 -10.55
CA GLY A 28 10.21 -4.18 -11.74
C GLY A 28 11.06 -5.31 -12.36
N ARG A 29 11.30 -6.41 -11.63
CA ARG A 29 11.97 -7.61 -12.13
C ARG A 29 11.04 -8.56 -12.90
N THR A 30 9.74 -8.32 -12.83
CA THR A 30 8.67 -9.18 -13.38
C THR A 30 7.62 -8.31 -14.07
N ALA A 31 8.00 -7.71 -15.20
CA ALA A 31 7.18 -6.72 -15.94
C ALA A 31 5.83 -7.25 -16.48
N SER A 32 5.55 -8.56 -16.37
CA SER A 32 4.33 -9.20 -16.86
C SER A 32 3.27 -9.51 -15.79
N LEU A 33 3.55 -9.21 -14.51
CA LEU A 33 2.60 -9.43 -13.41
C LEU A 33 1.90 -8.12 -13.02
N GLY A 34 0.57 -8.17 -12.95
CA GLY A 34 -0.22 -7.10 -12.33
C GLY A 34 0.17 -6.91 -10.87
N LEU A 35 0.34 -5.64 -10.46
CA LEU A 35 0.66 -5.26 -9.08
C LEU A 35 -0.61 -4.77 -8.40
N ALA A 36 -0.94 -5.34 -7.25
CA ALA A 36 -2.03 -4.87 -6.39
C ALA A 36 -1.46 -4.46 -5.04
N LEU A 37 -1.92 -3.34 -4.51
CA LEU A 37 -1.64 -2.93 -3.14
C LEU A 37 -2.77 -3.40 -2.23
N LYS A 38 -2.39 -3.96 -1.08
CA LYS A 38 -3.30 -4.52 -0.08
C LYS A 38 -3.10 -3.81 1.26
N ALA A 39 -4.17 -3.29 1.83
CA ALA A 39 -4.17 -2.55 3.10
C ALA A 39 -5.28 -3.06 4.04
N THR A 40 -5.15 -2.76 5.34
CA THR A 40 -6.13 -3.10 6.40
C THR A 40 -6.02 -2.08 7.53
N ASP A 41 -7.17 -1.65 8.06
CA ASP A 41 -7.33 -0.74 9.22
C ASP A 41 -7.64 -1.53 10.52
N SER A 42 -7.88 -2.84 10.43
CA SER A 42 -8.28 -3.63 11.59
C SER A 42 -7.11 -4.13 12.45
N GLU A 43 -6.94 -3.53 13.64
CA GLU A 43 -6.10 -4.08 14.73
C GLU A 43 -6.76 -5.23 15.51
N LYS A 44 -8.08 -5.47 15.32
CA LYS A 44 -8.87 -6.33 16.23
C LYS A 44 -9.24 -7.72 15.75
N ASN A 45 -9.03 -8.07 14.48
CA ASN A 45 -9.31 -9.43 14.01
C ASN A 45 -8.23 -9.87 13.02
N LEU A 46 -7.62 -11.02 13.28
CA LEU A 46 -6.75 -11.75 12.34
C LEU A 46 -7.49 -12.19 11.05
N HIS A 47 -8.71 -11.72 10.84
CA HIS A 47 -9.50 -11.88 9.62
C HIS A 47 -9.32 -10.60 8.80
N THR A 48 -8.22 -10.56 8.04
CA THR A 48 -7.82 -9.38 7.28
C THR A 48 -8.60 -9.34 5.98
N GLU A 49 -9.60 -8.46 5.90
CA GLU A 49 -10.22 -8.09 4.63
C GLU A 49 -9.25 -7.13 3.93
N TRP A 50 -8.73 -7.54 2.79
CA TRP A 50 -7.73 -6.78 2.04
C TRP A 50 -8.41 -6.10 0.86
N ASP A 51 -8.34 -4.78 0.80
CA ASP A 51 -8.75 -4.04 -0.39
C ASP A 51 -7.68 -4.13 -1.48
N ASN A 52 -8.09 -4.34 -2.74
CA ASN A 52 -7.18 -4.28 -3.89
C ASN A 52 -7.23 -2.88 -4.46
N ILE A 53 -6.11 -2.16 -4.39
CA ILE A 53 -5.98 -0.84 -5.01
C ILE A 53 -5.25 -1.01 -6.35
N ASP A 54 -5.93 -0.65 -7.44
CA ASP A 54 -5.37 -0.62 -8.79
C ASP A 54 -4.29 0.47 -8.91
N LEU A 55 -3.14 0.08 -9.45
CA LEU A 55 -1.99 0.98 -9.59
C LEU A 55 -1.83 1.46 -11.03
N PRO A 56 -1.37 2.71 -11.23
CA PRO A 56 -1.06 3.20 -12.58
C PRO A 56 0.04 2.34 -13.21
N SER A 57 -0.07 2.09 -14.53
CA SER A 57 0.73 1.11 -15.29
C SER A 57 2.25 1.35 -15.31
N ASN A 58 2.76 2.37 -14.63
CA ASN A 58 4.19 2.63 -14.49
C ASN A 58 4.81 1.80 -13.33
N ALA A 59 4.55 0.49 -13.31
CA ALA A 59 5.10 -0.46 -12.35
C ALA A 59 6.61 -0.77 -12.56
N ALA A 60 7.27 -0.01 -13.46
CA ALA A 60 8.70 -0.07 -13.71
C ALA A 60 9.52 0.68 -12.64
N ALA A 61 8.91 1.55 -11.84
CA ALA A 61 9.56 2.16 -10.69
C ALA A 61 9.68 1.15 -9.54
N HIS A 62 10.81 1.11 -8.84
CA HIS A 62 11.04 0.22 -7.68
C HIS A 62 10.21 0.59 -6.44
N THR A 63 9.16 1.38 -6.62
CA THR A 63 8.39 2.02 -5.56
C THR A 63 6.97 2.28 -6.05
N VAL A 64 6.00 2.05 -5.17
CA VAL A 64 4.61 2.46 -5.35
C VAL A 64 4.31 3.61 -4.40
N SER A 65 3.65 4.65 -4.92
CA SER A 65 3.22 5.81 -4.14
C SER A 65 1.71 5.79 -4.00
N VAL A 66 1.20 5.80 -2.76
CA VAL A 66 -0.23 5.89 -2.48
C VAL A 66 -0.52 7.10 -1.61
N LYS A 67 -1.63 7.79 -1.89
CA LYS A 67 -2.14 8.84 -1.02
C LYS A 67 -3.05 8.20 0.03
N VAL A 68 -2.83 8.55 1.28
CA VAL A 68 -3.64 8.09 2.41
C VAL A 68 -4.07 9.30 3.23
N ASP A 69 -5.31 9.27 3.70
CA ASP A 69 -5.88 10.28 4.60
C ASP A 69 -5.87 9.84 6.07
N HIS A 70 -5.49 8.59 6.35
CA HIS A 70 -5.27 8.06 7.70
C HIS A 70 -4.16 6.97 7.67
N PHE A 71 -3.76 6.50 8.85
CA PHE A 71 -2.84 5.39 9.04
C PHE A 71 -3.51 4.19 9.68
#